data_AF-A0A1Y0EPY8-F1
#
_entry.id   AF-A0A1Y0EPY8-F1
#
_cell.length_a   1.000
_cell.length_b   1.000
_cell.length_c   1.000
_cell.angle_alpha   90.00
_cell.angle_beta   90.00
_cell.angle_gamma   90.00
#
_symmetry.space_group_name_H-M   'P 1'
#
loop_
_entity.id
_entity.type
_entity.pdbx_description
1 polymer ?
#
loop_
_entity_poly.entity_id
_entity_poly.type
_entity_poly.pdbx_seq_one_letter_code
_entity_poly.pdbx_strand_id
1 'polypeptide(L)' 'MAARRWSDEQRRQQAQRIRETQPWRQSTGPRSVEGKQRSALNAFKGGLRPRLRALSREVNQVLREQRALLRQL' A
#
# COMPACT_ATOMS: atom_id res chain seq x y z
N MET A 1 8.08 -8.27 -14.87
CA MET A 1 7.18 -7.87 -15.98
C MET A 1 7.28 -6.37 -16.16
N ALA A 2 7.75 -5.89 -17.32
CA ALA A 2 7.80 -4.46 -17.59
C ALA A 2 6.36 -3.88 -17.65
N ALA A 3 6.14 -2.71 -17.04
CA ALA A 3 4.85 -2.04 -17.13
C ALA A 3 4.56 -1.64 -18.58
N ARG A 4 3.35 -1.94 -19.07
CA ARG A 4 2.91 -1.53 -20.41
C ARG A 4 3.01 -0.01 -20.53
N ARG A 5 3.74 0.48 -21.54
CA ARG A 5 3.77 1.90 -21.89
C ARG A 5 2.60 2.21 -22.83
N TRP A 6 1.67 3.03 -22.37
CA TRP A 6 0.51 3.48 -23.14
C TRP A 6 0.87 4.70 -23.98
N SER A 7 0.54 4.69 -25.27
CA SER A 7 0.54 5.91 -26.09
C SER A 7 -0.65 6.82 -25.74
N ASP A 8 -0.56 8.09 -26.11
CA ASP A 8 -1.65 9.05 -25.86
C ASP A 8 -2.93 8.67 -26.61
N GLU A 9 -2.80 8.14 -27.83
CA GLU A 9 -3.92 7.64 -28.60
C GLU A 9 -4.62 6.49 -27.89
N GLN A 10 -3.85 5.50 -27.38
CA GLN A 10 -4.41 4.39 -26.63
C GLN A 10 -5.14 4.86 -25.36
N ARG A 11 -4.59 5.86 -24.64
CA ARG A 11 -5.27 6.45 -23.47
C ARG A 11 -6.59 7.10 -23.85
N ARG A 12 -6.64 7.82 -24.98
CA ARG A 12 -7.86 8.46 -25.49
C ARG A 12 -8.92 7.44 -25.89
N GLN A 13 -8.54 6.40 -26.65
CA GLN A 13 -9.45 5.32 -27.02
C GLN A 13 -10.01 4.60 -25.79
N GLN A 14 -9.17 4.33 -24.79
CA GLN A 14 -9.63 3.71 -23.54
C GLN A 14 -10.56 4.64 -22.74
N ALA A 15 -10.29 5.95 -22.72
CA ALA A 15 -11.17 6.92 -22.08
C ALA A 15 -12.55 6.96 -22.75
N GLN A 16 -12.62 6.88 -24.08
CA GLN A 16 -13.89 6.78 -24.81
C GLN A 16 -14.66 5.51 -24.42
N ARG A 17 -14.00 4.33 -24.46
CA ARG A 17 -14.61 3.05 -24.06
C ARG A 17 -15.14 3.08 -22.62
N ILE A 18 -14.39 3.66 -21.68
CA ILE A 18 -14.81 3.79 -20.27
C ILE A 18 -16.04 4.72 -20.16
N ARG A 19 -16.09 5.81 -20.95
CA ARG A 19 -17.25 6.72 -21.00
C ARG A 19 -18.49 6.10 -21.63
N GLU A 20 -18.31 5.20 -22.59
CA GLU A 20 -19.40 4.45 -23.24
C GLU A 20 -19.95 3.36 -22.30
N THR A 21 -19.05 2.54 -21.75
CA THR A 21 -19.41 1.38 -20.91
C THR A 21 -19.84 1.78 -19.49
N GLN A 22 -19.41 2.95 -19.00
CA GLN A 22 -19.74 3.52 -17.69
C GLN A 22 -19.71 2.50 -16.55
N PRO A 23 -18.61 1.74 -16.37
CA PRO A 23 -18.56 0.61 -15.45
C PRO A 23 -18.86 1.00 -14.00
N TRP A 24 -18.64 2.27 -13.63
CA TRP A 24 -19.00 2.80 -12.31
C TRP A 24 -20.50 2.72 -12.01
N ARG A 25 -21.38 2.71 -13.01
CA ARG A 25 -22.83 2.54 -12.81
C ARG A 25 -23.21 1.19 -12.23
N GLN A 26 -22.39 0.16 -12.48
CA GLN A 26 -22.59 -1.19 -11.93
C GLN A 26 -21.75 -1.42 -10.66
N SER A 27 -20.91 -0.45 -10.27
CA SER A 27 -20.08 -0.58 -9.09
C SER A 27 -20.94 -0.55 -7.82
N THR A 28 -20.97 -1.67 -7.11
CA THR A 28 -21.62 -1.78 -5.81
C THR A 28 -20.55 -1.62 -4.73
N GLY A 29 -20.19 -0.37 -4.47
CA GLY A 29 -19.35 -0.03 -3.31
C GLY A 29 -19.97 -0.52 -1.99
N PRO A 30 -19.26 -0.39 -0.86
CA PRO A 30 -19.77 -0.83 0.44
C PRO A 30 -21.10 -0.13 0.77
N ARG A 31 -22.16 -0.93 0.94
CA ARG A 31 -23.52 -0.44 1.25
C ARG A 31 -23.75 -0.25 2.75
N SER A 32 -23.03 -0.99 3.60
CA SER A 32 -23.15 -0.91 5.06
C SER A 32 -22.20 0.13 5.67
N VAL A 33 -22.48 0.56 6.91
CA VAL A 33 -21.64 1.50 7.66
C VAL A 33 -20.26 0.90 7.91
N GLU A 34 -20.20 -0.36 8.32
CA GLU A 34 -18.97 -1.11 8.58
C GLU A 34 -18.15 -1.25 7.29
N GLY A 35 -18.81 -1.54 6.17
CA GLY A 35 -18.17 -1.61 4.87
C GLY A 35 -17.50 -0.29 4.48
N LYS A 36 -18.20 0.84 4.69
CA LYS A 36 -17.66 2.18 4.41
C LYS A 36 -16.47 2.50 5.31
N GLN A 37 -16.57 2.19 6.60
CA GLN A 37 -15.47 2.36 7.55
C GLN A 37 -14.22 1.59 7.13
N ARG A 38 -14.38 0.32 6.71
CA ARG A 38 -13.27 -0.49 6.20
C ARG A 38 -12.66 0.10 4.94
N SER A 39 -13.48 0.47 3.94
CA SER A 39 -12.96 1.05 2.70
C SER A 39 -12.26 2.39 2.91
N ALA A 40 -12.69 3.21 3.88
CA ALA A 40 -12.01 4.46 4.22
C ALA A 40 -10.55 4.25 4.69
N LEU A 41 -10.25 3.09 5.28
CA LEU A 41 -8.91 2.75 5.74
C LEU A 41 -7.99 2.23 4.63
N ASN A 42 -8.46 1.97 3.41
CA ASN A 42 -7.63 1.41 2.33
C ASN A 42 -6.43 2.31 1.94
N ALA A 43 -6.59 3.63 2.12
CA ALA A 43 -5.52 4.59 1.89
C ALA A 43 -4.45 4.56 2.99
N PHE A 44 -4.79 4.12 4.21
CA PHE A 44 -3.87 4.08 5.34
C PHE A 44 -2.78 3.03 5.13
N LYS A 45 -1.51 3.46 5.09
CA LYS A 45 -0.35 2.57 4.88
C LYS A 45 0.40 2.20 6.15
N GLY A 46 -0.26 2.32 7.31
CA GLY A 46 0.32 1.96 8.61
C GLY A 46 1.01 3.09 9.36
N GLY A 47 0.98 4.34 8.87
CA GLY A 47 1.53 5.51 9.56
C GLY A 47 3.00 5.34 9.95
N LEU A 48 3.33 5.53 11.23
CA LEU A 48 4.68 5.37 11.77
C LEU A 48 5.13 3.91 11.94
N ARG A 49 4.23 2.94 11.81
CA ARG A 49 4.53 1.52 12.06
C ARG A 49 5.72 0.97 11.27
N PRO A 50 5.93 1.29 9.98
CA PRO A 50 7.13 0.85 9.25
C PRO A 50 8.41 1.44 9.84
N ARG A 51 8.41 2.73 10.20
CA ARG A 51 9.55 3.43 10.81
C ARG A 51 9.90 2.85 12.18
N LEU A 52 8.89 2.61 13.02
CA LEU A 52 9.09 1.98 14.32
C LEU A 52 9.65 0.56 14.17
N ARG A 53 9.17 -0.21 13.18
CA ARG A 53 9.73 -1.54 12.90
C ARG A 53 11.18 -1.50 12.42
N ALA A 54 11.57 -0.50 11.63
CA ALA A 54 12.96 -0.31 11.23
C ALA A 54 13.82 -0.01 12.46
N LEU A 55 13.42 0.97 13.27
CA LEU A 55 14.11 1.32 14.51
C LEU A 55 14.24 0.14 15.48
N SER A 56 13.17 -0.64 15.68
CA SER A 56 13.23 -1.82 16.55
C SER A 56 14.24 -2.86 16.06
N ARG A 57 14.44 -3.01 14.75
CA ARG A 57 15.48 -3.93 14.23
C ARG A 57 16.87 -3.40 14.53
N GLU A 58 17.11 -2.11 14.33
CA GLU A 58 18.40 -1.46 14.65
C GLU A 58 18.73 -1.60 16.13
N VAL A 59 17.78 -1.28 17.01
CA VAL A 59 17.96 -1.44 18.46
C VAL A 59 18.26 -2.90 18.83
N ASN A 60 17.50 -3.86 18.29
CA ASN A 60 17.72 -5.27 18.55
C ASN A 60 19.10 -5.75 18.05
N GLN A 61 19.59 -5.18 16.95
CA GLN A 61 20.91 -5.50 16.41
C GLN A 61 22.01 -5.02 17.37
N VAL A 62 21.95 -3.75 17.80
CA VAL A 62 22.91 -3.18 18.76
C VAL A 62 22.93 -3.96 20.08
N LEU A 63 21.76 -4.32 20.60
CA LEU A 63 21.67 -5.11 21.84
C LEU A 63 22.26 -6.52 21.70
N ARG A 64 22.15 -7.14 20.50
CA ARG A 64 22.78 -8.45 20.23
C ARG A 64 24.30 -8.33 20.19
N GLU A 65 24.82 -7.30 19.55
CA GLU A 65 26.25 -7.02 19.47
C GLU A 65 26.85 -6.74 20.85
N GLN A 66 26.19 -5.89 21.64
CA GLN A 66 26.57 -5.63 23.04
C GLN A 66 26.63 -6.92 23.85
N ARG A 67 25.61 -7.79 23.75
CA ARG A 67 25.59 -9.09 24.44
C ARG A 67 26.66 -10.06 23.94
N ALA A 68 27.12 -9.93 22.70
CA ALA A 68 28.21 -10.77 22.18
C ALA A 68 29.56 -10.29 22.76
N LEU A 69 29.81 -8.99 22.75
CA LEU A 69 31.00 -8.38 23.34
C LEU A 69 31.14 -8.69 24.84
N LEU A 70 30.07 -8.49 25.61
CA LEU A 70 30.08 -8.78 27.06
C LEU A 70 30.28 -10.27 27.39
N ARG A 71 30.06 -11.17 26.44
CA ARG A 71 30.33 -12.61 26.61
C ARG A 71 31.78 -13.00 26.32
N GLN A 72 32.55 -12.11 25.69
CA GLN A 72 33.94 -12.32 25.31
C GLN A 72 34.93 -11.67 26.29
N LEU A 73 34.44 -10.86 27.22
CA LEU A 73 35.16 -10.31 28.37
C LEU A 73 35.05 -11.25 29.57
#